data_AF-F7PG45-F1
#
_entry.id   AF-F7PG45-F1
#
_cell.length_a   1.000
_cell.length_b   1.000
_cell.length_c   1.000
_cell.angle_alpha   90.00
_cell.angle_beta   90.00
_cell.angle_gamma   90.00
#
_symmetry.space_group_name_H-M   'P 1'
#
loop_
_entity.id
_entity.type
_entity.pdbx_description
1 polymer ?
#
loop_
_entity_poly.entity_id
_entity_poly.type
_entity_poly.pdbx_seq_one_letter_code
_entity_poly.pdbx_strand_id
1 'polypeptide(L)'
;MGEADVTETATTRENWRADRPEDDELLGSLWIRWTDGGTDLHLHRICEIVPQVTRGESFPYLTIEPETGDRPTFERVERDSDGGYRETGEEAQFAFIDGVPRQLLRHTPLVILVATVLLAVGAWVDPSVGPITDLFPTIAGPDAGLFALYIAITPVLLWLLSTVDVVEYREFPSALAIYGLVGALVAGVGTSVFLTVTADHPSAIDPNVVFVSGYLLLLLVAGQFLYEATLRIEHLFVTLGTRTNDIVGDELAYRHFLTDLHDSLRLSVYGLSPSRVFGVLVAAQFAIIWLIGNGPQELAYGLGLVVNTTLNAVLGVAAFQFLVVVRYFNRLLNANGEYSDVDLTYEPFHVDGYGGFRDLGRFAIRINVILTMAGLYLVYRLYVVGGRAIPPEGVMAIGDPLTTAVWLISFVGPVVGYALGAGAWGYYSFWSMHAKMVRDKHRIARKYQGTAREVDIDRTPAAGDRIDSFENSEGPEWAALQDAPTWPLEVNKMASLLSSNVFPLLFPVSNVLF
;
A
#
# COMPACT_ATOMS: atom_id res chain seq x y z
N MET A 1 28.66 -47.41 -31.01
CA MET A 1 28.69 -46.53 -32.20
C MET A 1 27.24 -46.24 -32.54
N GLY A 2 26.67 -45.06 -32.37
CA GLY A 2 27.07 -43.75 -31.86
C GLY A 2 25.79 -42.88 -31.82
N GLU A 3 25.86 -41.72 -31.16
CA GLU A 3 24.85 -40.63 -31.10
C GLU A 3 23.51 -40.97 -30.38
N ALA A 4 22.92 -40.12 -29.55
CA ALA A 4 23.00 -38.66 -29.44
C ALA A 4 22.95 -38.20 -27.98
N ASP A 5 23.71 -37.13 -27.73
CA ASP A 5 23.73 -36.32 -26.51
C ASP A 5 22.45 -35.46 -26.50
N VAL A 6 21.56 -35.73 -25.54
CA VAL A 6 20.39 -34.88 -25.26
C VAL A 6 20.65 -34.20 -23.93
N THR A 7 21.31 -33.04 -23.99
CA THR A 7 21.27 -32.04 -22.92
C THR A 7 19.87 -31.45 -22.89
N GLU A 8 18.96 -32.15 -22.21
CA GLU A 8 17.68 -31.61 -21.78
C GLU A 8 17.99 -30.65 -20.61
N THR A 9 18.22 -29.39 -20.92
CA THR A 9 18.08 -28.29 -19.96
C THR A 9 16.60 -28.23 -19.59
N ALA A 10 16.21 -29.10 -18.66
CA ALA A 10 14.98 -29.00 -17.90
C ALA A 10 15.04 -27.67 -17.14
N THR A 11 14.40 -26.66 -17.71
CA THR A 11 14.06 -25.41 -17.04
C THR A 11 13.26 -25.77 -15.79
N THR A 12 13.94 -25.69 -14.66
CA THR A 12 13.46 -26.05 -13.33
C THR A 12 12.28 -25.16 -12.94
N ARG A 13 11.08 -25.66 -13.25
CA ARG A 13 9.80 -25.24 -12.67
C ARG A 13 9.71 -25.52 -11.15
N GLU A 14 10.71 -26.21 -10.58
CA GLU A 14 10.74 -26.68 -9.19
C GLU A 14 11.19 -25.63 -8.15
N ASN A 15 11.73 -24.47 -8.56
CA ASN A 15 12.14 -23.41 -7.63
C ASN A 15 11.03 -22.40 -7.28
N TRP A 16 9.79 -22.62 -7.72
CA TRP A 16 8.64 -21.75 -7.43
C TRP A 16 7.89 -22.21 -6.18
N ARG A 17 8.60 -22.47 -5.08
CA ARG A 17 7.95 -22.76 -3.80
C ARG A 17 7.36 -21.47 -3.23
N ALA A 18 6.17 -21.61 -2.64
CA ALA A 18 5.48 -20.57 -1.89
C ALA A 18 6.16 -20.25 -0.55
N ASP A 19 7.26 -20.91 -0.22
CA ASP A 19 8.06 -20.72 0.99
C ASP A 19 8.63 -19.29 0.99
N ARG A 20 8.73 -18.64 2.15
CA ARG A 20 9.62 -17.49 2.30
C ARG A 20 11.01 -17.98 1.84
N PRO A 21 11.66 -17.36 0.83
CA PRO A 21 13.00 -17.77 0.47
C PRO A 21 13.88 -17.64 1.70
N GLU A 22 14.76 -18.60 1.91
CA GLU A 22 15.78 -18.49 2.96
C GLU A 22 16.75 -17.32 2.66
N ASP A 23 16.80 -16.85 1.41
CA ASP A 23 17.56 -15.68 0.95
C ASP A 23 16.67 -14.43 0.79
N ASP A 24 16.94 -13.39 1.58
CA ASP A 24 16.22 -12.11 1.50
C ASP A 24 16.44 -11.37 0.15
N GLU A 25 17.47 -11.72 -0.64
CA GLU A 25 17.64 -11.24 -2.03
C GLU A 25 16.42 -11.55 -2.92
N LEU A 26 15.73 -12.65 -2.65
CA LEU A 26 14.59 -13.10 -3.42
C LEU A 26 13.27 -12.42 -3.01
N LEU A 27 13.20 -11.73 -1.86
CA LEU A 27 12.00 -11.00 -1.42
C LEU A 27 11.62 -9.87 -2.38
N GLY A 28 12.61 -9.16 -2.95
CA GLY A 28 12.40 -8.13 -3.97
C GLY A 28 11.88 -8.70 -5.31
N SER A 29 12.31 -9.92 -5.63
CA SER A 29 11.92 -10.66 -6.84
C SER A 29 10.56 -11.36 -6.71
N LEU A 30 10.08 -11.61 -5.48
CA LEU A 30 8.88 -12.39 -5.19
C LEU A 30 7.62 -11.58 -5.41
N TRP A 31 7.10 -11.63 -6.62
CA TRP A 31 5.72 -11.29 -6.93
C TRP A 31 4.74 -12.22 -6.19
N ILE A 32 4.33 -11.88 -4.96
CA ILE A 32 3.21 -12.56 -4.30
C ILE A 32 1.96 -12.23 -5.13
N ARG A 33 1.40 -13.27 -5.78
CA ARG A 33 0.34 -13.20 -6.81
C ARG A 33 -1.07 -13.13 -6.21
N TRP A 34 -1.26 -12.37 -5.13
CA TRP A 34 -2.59 -12.27 -4.51
C TRP A 34 -3.60 -11.48 -5.37
N THR A 35 -3.13 -10.60 -6.27
CA THR A 35 -3.98 -9.88 -7.24
C THR A 35 -4.25 -10.66 -8.53
N ASP A 36 -3.53 -11.76 -8.77
CA ASP A 36 -3.66 -12.64 -9.94
C ASP A 36 -4.32 -13.99 -9.58
N GLY A 37 -4.82 -14.14 -8.33
CA GLY A 37 -5.56 -15.33 -7.87
C GLY A 37 -4.72 -16.60 -7.74
N GLY A 38 -3.38 -16.49 -7.75
CA GLY A 38 -2.47 -17.63 -7.86
C GLY A 38 -1.70 -18.01 -6.59
N THR A 39 -1.75 -17.20 -5.52
CA THR A 39 -1.09 -17.50 -4.24
C THR A 39 -1.95 -17.02 -3.07
N ASP A 40 -2.00 -17.81 -2.00
CA ASP A 40 -2.71 -17.48 -0.76
C ASP A 40 -2.11 -16.22 -0.08
N LEU A 41 -2.98 -15.42 0.56
CA LEU A 41 -2.57 -14.19 1.24
C LEU A 41 -1.93 -14.51 2.60
N HIS A 42 -0.60 -14.54 2.66
CA HIS A 42 0.17 -14.75 3.89
C HIS A 42 0.61 -13.42 4.52
N LEU A 43 -0.29 -12.74 5.23
CA LEU A 43 0.00 -11.47 5.92
C LEU A 43 1.17 -11.61 6.90
N HIS A 44 1.31 -12.79 7.50
CA HIS A 44 2.36 -13.09 8.47
C HIS A 44 3.77 -13.17 7.91
N ARG A 45 3.91 -13.11 6.58
CA ARG A 45 5.20 -13.12 5.88
C ARG A 45 5.64 -11.74 5.39
N ILE A 46 4.80 -10.70 5.50
CA ILE A 46 5.06 -9.37 4.95
C ILE A 46 5.91 -8.51 5.89
N CYS A 47 5.54 -8.46 7.17
CA CYS A 47 6.20 -7.64 8.18
C CYS A 47 6.85 -8.51 9.24
N GLU A 48 7.98 -8.03 9.76
CA GLU A 48 8.62 -8.68 10.89
C GLU A 48 7.92 -8.32 12.20
N ILE A 49 7.64 -9.34 13.01
CA ILE A 49 6.96 -9.16 14.30
C ILE A 49 7.93 -8.76 15.40
N VAL A 50 9.14 -9.31 15.40
CA VAL A 50 10.13 -9.09 16.47
C VAL A 50 11.31 -8.34 15.89
N PRO A 51 11.59 -7.10 16.33
CA PRO A 51 12.79 -6.39 15.91
C PRO A 51 14.01 -7.12 16.44
N GLN A 52 14.95 -7.42 15.55
CA GLN A 52 16.29 -7.82 15.96
C GLN A 52 17.03 -6.58 16.45
N VAL A 53 17.66 -6.66 17.62
CA VAL A 53 18.30 -5.52 18.26
C VAL A 53 19.74 -5.86 18.55
N THR A 54 20.65 -5.06 17.99
CA THR A 54 22.08 -5.09 18.31
C THR A 54 22.39 -4.07 19.38
N ARG A 55 23.36 -4.40 20.23
CA ARG A 55 23.86 -3.48 21.23
C ARG A 55 24.93 -2.59 20.60
N GLY A 56 24.63 -1.31 20.42
CA GLY A 56 25.56 -0.31 19.95
C GLY A 56 26.50 0.18 21.07
N GLU A 57 27.69 0.65 20.67
CA GLU A 57 28.68 1.22 21.60
C GLU A 57 28.37 2.68 22.01
N SER A 58 27.45 3.34 21.30
CA SER A 58 27.06 4.73 21.56
C SER A 58 25.54 4.89 21.58
N PHE A 59 25.04 5.97 22.17
CA PHE A 59 23.60 6.22 22.30
C PHE A 59 22.95 6.49 20.93
N PRO A 60 21.82 5.84 20.59
CA PRO A 60 21.11 4.83 21.40
C PRO A 60 21.85 3.49 21.44
N TYR A 61 22.11 2.96 22.66
CA TYR A 61 22.87 1.73 22.91
C TYR A 61 22.19 0.45 22.40
N LEU A 62 20.96 0.57 21.91
CA LEU A 62 20.19 -0.49 21.27
C LEU A 62 19.81 0.03 19.89
N THR A 63 20.36 -0.61 18.87
CA THR A 63 20.10 -0.32 17.46
C THR A 63 19.32 -1.48 16.87
N ILE A 64 18.17 -1.20 16.27
CA ILE A 64 17.44 -2.22 15.51
C ILE A 64 18.34 -2.63 14.34
N GLU A 65 18.55 -3.94 14.16
CA GLU A 65 19.32 -4.44 13.03
C GLU A 65 18.70 -3.92 11.73
N PRO A 66 19.52 -3.44 10.79
CA PRO A 66 19.04 -3.02 9.49
C PRO A 66 18.29 -4.18 8.82
N GLU A 67 17.40 -3.81 7.91
CA GLU A 67 16.68 -4.76 7.07
C GLU A 67 17.65 -5.72 6.41
N THR A 68 17.40 -7.03 6.56
CA THR A 68 18.22 -8.07 5.94
C THR A 68 17.82 -8.19 4.47
N GLY A 69 18.82 -8.20 3.57
CA GLY A 69 18.63 -8.17 2.12
C GLY A 69 19.32 -6.97 1.46
N ASP A 70 19.96 -7.23 0.31
CA ASP A 70 20.61 -6.17 -0.47
C ASP A 70 19.54 -5.24 -1.06
N ARG A 71 19.54 -4.00 -0.57
CA ARG A 71 18.69 -2.94 -1.12
C ARG A 71 19.09 -2.71 -2.57
N PRO A 72 18.12 -2.51 -3.48
CA PRO A 72 18.44 -2.29 -4.87
C PRO A 72 19.28 -1.02 -5.02
N THR A 73 20.47 -1.18 -5.58
CA THR A 73 21.41 -0.10 -5.87
C THR A 73 21.37 0.27 -7.33
N PHE A 74 21.68 1.53 -7.62
CA PHE A 74 21.90 2.01 -8.98
C PHE A 74 23.09 2.97 -8.99
N GLU A 75 23.77 3.06 -10.12
CA GLU A 75 24.84 4.04 -10.31
C GLU A 75 24.25 5.42 -10.57
N ARG A 76 24.72 6.42 -9.81
CA ARG A 76 24.25 7.81 -9.94
C ARG A 76 24.74 8.41 -11.26
N VAL A 77 23.86 9.15 -11.91
CA VAL A 77 24.11 9.80 -13.20
C VAL A 77 23.82 11.30 -13.09
N GLU A 78 24.77 12.10 -13.53
CA GLU A 78 24.65 13.55 -13.64
C GLU A 78 24.41 13.98 -15.08
N ARG A 79 23.68 15.09 -15.24
CA ARG A 79 23.51 15.73 -16.54
C ARG A 79 24.59 16.79 -16.72
N ASP A 80 25.40 16.63 -17.77
CA ASP A 80 26.45 17.59 -18.12
C ASP A 80 25.85 18.89 -18.69
N SER A 81 26.62 19.97 -18.68
CA SER A 81 26.22 21.27 -19.25
C SER A 81 25.87 21.20 -20.74
N ASP A 82 26.44 20.20 -21.44
CA ASP A 82 26.26 19.99 -22.87
C ASP A 82 25.01 19.12 -23.17
N GLY A 83 24.26 18.73 -22.13
CA GLY A 83 23.01 17.99 -22.22
C GLY A 83 23.16 16.47 -22.23
N GLY A 84 24.40 15.94 -22.23
CA GLY A 84 24.69 14.52 -22.10
C GLY A 84 24.61 14.00 -20.67
N TYR A 85 24.61 12.67 -20.52
CA TYR A 85 24.57 11.98 -19.23
C TYR A 85 25.90 11.33 -18.92
N ARG A 86 26.38 11.49 -17.69
CA ARG A 86 27.66 10.94 -17.22
C ARG A 86 27.48 10.16 -15.93
N GLU A 87 27.99 8.94 -15.93
CA GLU A 87 28.12 8.10 -14.74
C GLU A 87 29.13 8.72 -13.76
N THR A 88 28.76 8.73 -12.48
CA THR A 88 29.58 9.32 -11.41
C THR A 88 30.54 8.31 -10.79
N GLY A 89 30.31 7.00 -10.96
CA GLY A 89 30.99 5.95 -10.21
C GLY A 89 30.50 5.79 -8.76
N GLU A 90 29.48 6.55 -8.34
CA GLU A 90 28.87 6.45 -7.02
C GLU A 90 27.62 5.58 -7.06
N GLU A 91 27.60 4.51 -6.27
CA GLU A 91 26.39 3.70 -6.08
C GLU A 91 25.48 4.31 -5.02
N ALA A 92 24.19 4.43 -5.34
CA ALA A 92 23.15 4.86 -4.42
C ALA A 92 22.16 3.72 -4.13
N GLN A 93 21.82 3.53 -2.86
CA GLN A 93 20.72 2.65 -2.46
C GLN A 93 19.38 3.39 -2.60
N PHE A 94 18.51 2.94 -3.49
CA PHE A 94 17.20 3.56 -3.67
C PHE A 94 16.28 3.21 -2.49
N ALA A 95 15.76 4.23 -1.80
CA ALA A 95 14.86 4.07 -0.67
C ALA A 95 13.70 5.07 -0.77
N PHE A 96 12.49 4.55 -0.87
CA PHE A 96 11.25 5.32 -0.91
C PHE A 96 10.90 5.90 0.45
N ILE A 97 11.02 5.10 1.52
CA ILE A 97 10.88 5.52 2.91
C ILE A 97 12.13 5.07 3.67
N ASP A 98 12.71 5.96 4.48
CA ASP A 98 13.93 5.68 5.25
C ASP A 98 13.82 6.16 6.71
N GLY A 99 14.68 5.64 7.56
CA GLY A 99 14.78 5.95 8.99
C GLY A 99 13.64 5.37 9.82
N VAL A 100 13.24 6.11 10.85
CA VAL A 100 12.22 5.69 11.83
C VAL A 100 10.88 5.31 11.18
N PRO A 101 10.33 6.08 10.22
CA PRO A 101 9.09 5.69 9.54
C PRO A 101 9.18 4.33 8.84
N ARG A 102 10.31 4.00 8.20
CA ARG A 102 10.52 2.69 7.58
C ARG A 102 10.52 1.57 8.62
N GLN A 103 11.20 1.78 9.75
CA GLN A 103 11.25 0.80 10.84
C GLN A 103 9.88 0.55 11.46
N LEU A 104 9.08 1.61 11.63
CA LEU A 104 7.71 1.47 12.14
C LEU A 104 6.81 0.73 11.15
N LEU A 105 6.99 0.94 9.83
CA LEU A 105 6.28 0.20 8.80
C LEU A 105 6.70 -1.27 8.73
N ARG A 106 8.01 -1.57 8.80
CA ARG A 106 8.56 -2.93 8.86
C ARG A 106 7.96 -3.74 10.01
N HIS A 107 7.75 -3.09 11.16
CA HIS A 107 7.20 -3.70 12.37
C HIS A 107 5.75 -3.30 12.64
N THR A 108 4.96 -3.01 11.59
CA THR A 108 3.56 -2.58 11.72
C THR A 108 2.75 -3.46 12.70
N PRO A 109 2.79 -4.81 12.63
CA PRO A 109 2.03 -5.64 13.57
C PRO A 109 2.38 -5.40 15.03
N LEU A 110 3.67 -5.24 15.34
CA LEU A 110 4.13 -4.96 16.70
C LEU A 110 3.72 -3.56 17.14
N VAL A 111 3.89 -2.56 16.27
CA VAL A 111 3.50 -1.16 16.55
C VAL A 111 2.01 -1.09 16.87
N ILE A 112 1.17 -1.77 16.09
CA ILE A 112 -0.28 -1.80 16.32
C ILE A 112 -0.65 -2.63 17.54
N LEU A 113 0.05 -3.75 17.81
CA LEU A 113 -0.15 -4.50 19.05
C LEU A 113 0.14 -3.63 20.28
N VAL A 114 1.28 -2.93 20.29
CA VAL A 114 1.66 -2.01 21.37
C VAL A 114 0.64 -0.87 21.49
N ALA A 115 0.23 -0.26 20.39
CA ALA A 115 -0.79 0.79 20.39
C ALA A 115 -2.12 0.27 20.95
N THR A 116 -2.55 -0.93 20.56
CA THR A 116 -3.78 -1.58 21.04
C THR A 116 -3.72 -1.81 22.55
N VAL A 117 -2.60 -2.35 23.05
CA VAL A 117 -2.39 -2.58 24.48
C VAL A 117 -2.37 -1.26 25.25
N LEU A 118 -1.63 -0.26 24.77
CA LEU A 118 -1.55 1.05 25.41
C LEU A 118 -2.94 1.71 25.51
N LEU A 119 -3.70 1.72 24.42
CA LEU A 119 -5.05 2.30 24.40
C LEU A 119 -6.01 1.52 25.32
N ALA A 120 -5.96 0.19 25.31
CA ALA A 120 -6.78 -0.64 26.19
C ALA A 120 -6.44 -0.39 27.67
N VAL A 121 -5.16 -0.36 28.04
CA VAL A 121 -4.71 -0.05 29.41
C VAL A 121 -5.07 1.38 29.79
N GLY A 122 -4.94 2.33 28.85
CA GLY A 122 -5.35 3.72 29.06
C GLY A 122 -6.82 3.84 29.44
N ALA A 123 -7.70 3.14 28.72
CA ALA A 123 -9.13 3.11 29.01
C ALA A 123 -9.48 2.43 30.34
N TRP A 124 -8.62 1.56 30.88
CA TRP A 124 -8.81 1.00 32.22
C TRP A 124 -8.48 1.99 33.34
N VAL A 125 -7.58 2.94 33.07
CA VAL A 125 -7.09 3.89 34.07
C VAL A 125 -7.86 5.21 34.02
N ASP A 126 -8.34 5.60 32.83
CA ASP A 126 -9.03 6.86 32.62
C ASP A 126 -10.57 6.69 32.74
N PRO A 127 -11.23 7.39 33.68
CA PRO A 127 -12.68 7.25 33.87
C PRO A 127 -13.53 7.87 32.75
N SER A 128 -12.93 8.62 31.82
CA SER A 128 -13.65 9.25 30.70
C SER A 128 -14.00 8.29 29.56
N VAL A 129 -13.43 7.07 29.56
CA VAL A 129 -13.62 6.07 28.51
C VAL A 129 -13.85 4.70 29.13
N GLY A 130 -14.91 4.02 28.71
CA GLY A 130 -15.19 2.64 29.12
C GLY A 130 -14.14 1.66 28.60
N PRO A 131 -13.60 0.76 29.45
CA PRO A 131 -12.75 -0.33 29.02
C PRO A 131 -13.52 -1.35 28.16
N ILE A 132 -12.78 -2.20 27.44
CA ILE A 132 -13.36 -3.29 26.63
C ILE A 132 -14.18 -4.25 27.51
N THR A 133 -13.84 -4.38 28.80
CA THR A 133 -14.54 -5.24 29.76
C THR A 133 -16.01 -4.90 29.97
N ASP A 134 -16.40 -3.64 29.77
CA ASP A 134 -17.80 -3.21 29.95
C ASP A 134 -18.73 -3.82 28.89
N LEU A 135 -18.15 -4.27 27.76
CA LEU A 135 -18.88 -4.89 26.66
C LEU A 135 -19.07 -6.39 26.84
N PHE A 136 -18.36 -6.99 27.80
CA PHE A 136 -18.51 -8.41 28.10
C PHE A 136 -19.54 -8.60 29.22
N PRO A 137 -20.49 -9.54 29.07
CA PRO A 137 -21.32 -9.91 30.21
C PRO A 137 -20.42 -10.39 31.34
N THR A 138 -20.71 -10.01 32.58
CA THR A 138 -19.98 -10.53 33.75
C THR A 138 -20.13 -12.04 33.79
N ILE A 139 -19.10 -12.76 33.35
CA ILE A 139 -19.03 -14.21 33.43
C ILE A 139 -18.68 -14.56 34.88
N ALA A 140 -19.69 -14.56 35.74
CA ALA A 140 -19.56 -14.98 37.14
C ALA A 140 -20.12 -16.39 37.31
N GLY A 141 -19.40 -17.26 38.01
CA GLY A 141 -19.85 -18.62 38.34
C GLY A 141 -19.04 -19.75 37.68
N PRO A 142 -19.50 -21.01 37.78
CA PRO A 142 -18.78 -22.20 37.30
C PRO A 142 -18.51 -22.19 35.79
N ASP A 143 -19.35 -21.49 35.02
CA ASP A 143 -19.20 -21.35 33.56
C ASP A 143 -18.02 -20.47 33.16
N ALA A 144 -17.54 -19.59 34.04
CA ALA A 144 -16.34 -18.79 33.81
C ALA A 144 -15.09 -19.66 33.69
N GLY A 145 -15.00 -20.71 34.53
CA GLY A 145 -13.92 -21.69 34.47
C GLY A 145 -13.98 -22.51 33.18
N LEU A 146 -15.18 -22.90 32.74
CA LEU A 146 -15.37 -23.64 31.48
C LEU A 146 -15.05 -22.79 30.25
N PHE A 147 -15.44 -21.51 30.25
CA PHE A 147 -15.13 -20.58 29.16
C PHE A 147 -13.63 -20.25 29.09
N ALA A 148 -12.99 -20.02 30.24
CA ALA A 148 -11.53 -19.85 30.29
C ALA A 148 -10.79 -21.10 29.82
N LEU A 149 -11.27 -22.30 30.19
CA LEU A 149 -10.73 -23.56 29.71
C LEU A 149 -10.93 -23.72 28.19
N TYR A 150 -12.10 -23.36 27.66
CA TYR A 150 -12.37 -23.36 26.22
C TYR A 150 -11.38 -22.46 25.46
N ILE A 151 -11.18 -21.22 25.93
CA ILE A 151 -10.21 -20.29 25.35
C ILE A 151 -8.78 -20.85 25.44
N ALA A 152 -8.42 -21.47 26.56
CA ALA A 152 -7.10 -22.07 26.75
C ALA A 152 -6.87 -23.31 25.87
N ILE A 153 -7.92 -24.04 25.51
CA ILE A 153 -7.85 -25.21 24.61
C ILE A 153 -7.58 -24.77 23.17
N THR A 154 -8.10 -23.62 22.72
CA THR A 154 -7.92 -23.13 21.34
C THR A 154 -6.45 -23.04 20.90
N PRO A 155 -5.51 -22.38 21.62
CA PRO A 155 -4.10 -22.36 21.23
C PRO A 155 -3.45 -23.74 21.30
N VAL A 156 -3.90 -24.64 22.20
CA VAL A 156 -3.41 -26.02 22.27
C VAL A 156 -3.85 -26.83 21.05
N LEU A 157 -5.11 -26.69 20.61
CA LEU A 157 -5.60 -27.32 19.39
C LEU A 157 -4.88 -26.81 18.15
N LEU A 158 -4.68 -25.48 18.05
CA LEU A 158 -3.95 -24.88 16.95
C LEU A 158 -2.48 -25.33 16.95
N TRP A 159 -1.84 -25.42 18.12
CA TRP A 159 -0.50 -25.99 18.27
C TRP A 159 -0.46 -27.45 17.82
N LEU A 160 -1.42 -28.29 18.23
CA LEU A 160 -1.51 -29.67 17.77
C LEU A 160 -1.70 -29.77 16.24
N LEU A 161 -2.51 -28.91 15.64
CA LEU A 161 -2.65 -28.86 14.17
C LEU A 161 -1.34 -28.47 13.47
N SER A 162 -0.55 -27.57 14.07
CA SER A 162 0.77 -27.22 13.55
C SER A 162 1.77 -28.38 13.62
N THR A 163 1.62 -29.32 14.56
CA THR A 163 2.49 -30.52 14.64
C THR A 163 2.24 -31.54 13.53
N VAL A 164 1.12 -31.44 12.80
CA VAL A 164 0.76 -32.32 11.68
C VAL A 164 1.09 -31.67 10.33
N ASP A 165 1.90 -30.59 10.32
CA ASP A 165 2.26 -29.81 9.13
C ASP A 165 1.04 -29.28 8.32
N VAL A 166 -0.12 -29.15 8.96
CA VAL A 166 -1.26 -28.42 8.36
C VAL A 166 -0.94 -26.93 8.25
N VAL A 167 -0.10 -26.44 9.17
CA VAL A 167 0.49 -25.09 9.16
C VAL A 167 1.96 -25.24 9.54
N GLU A 168 2.87 -24.66 8.76
CA GLU A 168 4.31 -24.70 9.03
C GLU A 168 4.63 -24.25 10.47
N TYR A 169 5.19 -25.16 11.27
CA TYR A 169 5.44 -24.95 12.70
C TYR A 169 6.29 -23.71 13.00
N ARG A 170 7.23 -23.36 12.09
CA ARG A 170 8.08 -22.16 12.21
C ARG A 170 7.30 -20.85 12.06
N GLU A 171 6.24 -20.85 11.27
CA GLU A 171 5.45 -19.64 10.97
C GLU A 171 4.21 -19.50 11.85
N PHE A 172 3.83 -20.57 12.54
CA PHE A 172 2.62 -20.64 13.35
C PHE A 172 2.52 -19.53 14.43
N PRO A 173 3.56 -19.21 15.22
CA PRO A 173 3.46 -18.14 16.22
C PRO A 173 3.23 -16.76 15.59
N SER A 174 3.89 -16.48 14.46
CA SER A 174 3.73 -15.23 13.72
C SER A 174 2.34 -15.10 13.10
N ALA A 175 1.84 -16.18 12.49
CA ALA A 175 0.51 -16.25 11.95
C ALA A 175 -0.54 -16.05 13.05
N LEU A 176 -0.41 -16.76 14.18
CA LEU A 176 -1.33 -16.63 15.31
C LEU A 176 -1.37 -15.20 15.86
N ALA A 177 -0.22 -14.55 16.00
CA ALA A 177 -0.16 -13.17 16.49
C ALA A 177 -0.82 -12.19 15.53
N ILE A 178 -0.52 -12.25 14.23
CA ILE A 178 -1.04 -11.32 13.23
C ILE A 178 -2.52 -11.55 12.96
N TYR A 179 -2.92 -12.79 12.65
CA TYR A 179 -4.33 -13.09 12.38
C TYR A 179 -5.18 -13.01 13.65
N GLY A 180 -4.62 -13.29 14.83
CA GLY A 180 -5.28 -13.05 16.11
C GLY A 180 -5.54 -11.57 16.36
N LEU A 181 -4.55 -10.70 16.10
CA LEU A 181 -4.72 -9.25 16.19
C LEU A 181 -5.74 -8.73 15.16
N VAL A 182 -5.67 -9.18 13.90
CA VAL A 182 -6.66 -8.85 12.87
C VAL A 182 -8.05 -9.28 13.32
N GLY A 183 -8.21 -10.52 13.81
CA GLY A 183 -9.49 -11.04 14.29
C GLY A 183 -10.06 -10.23 15.46
N ALA A 184 -9.22 -9.87 16.43
CA ALA A 184 -9.62 -9.03 17.56
C ALA A 184 -10.08 -7.63 17.10
N LEU A 185 -9.35 -7.00 16.18
CA LEU A 185 -9.70 -5.68 15.66
C LEU A 185 -10.96 -5.72 14.76
N VAL A 186 -11.13 -6.77 13.95
CA VAL A 186 -12.37 -7.01 13.18
C VAL A 186 -13.56 -7.19 14.11
N ALA A 187 -13.41 -7.98 15.19
CA ALA A 187 -14.45 -8.11 16.21
C ALA A 187 -14.79 -6.76 16.84
N GLY A 188 -13.79 -5.94 17.19
CA GLY A 188 -14.01 -4.59 17.70
C GLY A 188 -14.74 -3.67 16.72
N VAL A 189 -14.41 -3.73 15.42
CA VAL A 189 -15.16 -3.01 14.36
C VAL A 189 -16.60 -3.49 14.32
N GLY A 190 -16.82 -4.81 14.30
CA GLY A 190 -18.15 -5.42 14.30
C GLY A 190 -18.99 -5.00 15.51
N THR A 191 -18.41 -5.01 16.71
CA THR A 191 -19.05 -4.53 17.93
C THR A 191 -19.36 -3.04 17.86
N SER A 192 -18.44 -2.20 17.38
CA SER A 192 -18.67 -0.76 17.22
C SER A 192 -19.84 -0.47 16.28
N VAL A 193 -19.90 -1.17 15.14
CA VAL A 193 -20.98 -1.06 14.16
C VAL A 193 -22.29 -1.55 14.79
N PHE A 194 -22.28 -2.70 15.45
CA PHE A 194 -23.45 -3.25 16.13
C PHE A 194 -24.03 -2.26 17.14
N LEU A 195 -23.22 -1.76 18.07
CA LEU A 195 -23.65 -0.78 19.08
C LEU A 195 -24.27 0.46 18.43
N THR A 196 -23.64 0.96 17.36
CA THR A 196 -24.11 2.14 16.62
C THR A 196 -25.45 1.91 15.94
N VAL A 197 -25.64 0.74 15.30
CA VAL A 197 -26.85 0.42 14.53
C VAL A 197 -28.02 0.03 15.44
N THR A 198 -27.76 -0.53 16.62
CA THR A 198 -28.81 -0.94 17.56
C THR A 198 -29.25 0.14 18.54
N ALA A 199 -28.49 1.22 18.68
CA ALA A 199 -28.85 2.32 19.57
C ALA A 199 -29.98 3.18 18.96
N ASP A 200 -30.83 3.74 19.83
CA ASP A 200 -31.89 4.68 19.41
C ASP A 200 -31.29 5.91 18.71
N HIS A 201 -30.13 6.37 19.17
CA HIS A 201 -29.29 7.35 18.48
C HIS A 201 -27.80 7.08 18.80
N PRO A 202 -26.87 7.20 17.83
CA PRO A 202 -25.45 6.96 18.06
C PRO A 202 -24.84 7.79 19.20
N SER A 203 -25.30 9.02 19.40
CA SER A 203 -24.82 9.90 20.47
C SER A 203 -25.16 9.45 21.88
N ALA A 204 -26.10 8.51 22.04
CA ALA A 204 -26.46 7.93 23.34
C ALA A 204 -25.48 6.84 23.79
N ILE A 205 -24.50 6.47 22.96
CA ILE A 205 -23.55 5.40 23.26
C ILE A 205 -22.36 5.97 24.01
N ASP A 206 -22.13 5.44 25.21
CA ASP A 206 -21.01 5.81 26.05
C ASP A 206 -19.65 5.66 25.32
N PRO A 207 -18.67 6.54 25.59
CA PRO A 207 -17.32 6.40 25.08
C PRO A 207 -16.70 5.06 25.47
N ASN A 208 -16.21 4.31 24.48
CA ASN A 208 -15.52 3.04 24.70
C ASN A 208 -14.32 2.90 23.76
N VAL A 209 -13.23 2.32 24.24
CA VAL A 209 -12.00 2.14 23.44
C VAL A 209 -12.20 1.28 22.19
N VAL A 210 -13.26 0.46 22.14
CA VAL A 210 -13.60 -0.38 20.98
C VAL A 210 -13.77 0.43 19.68
N PHE A 211 -14.17 1.71 19.77
CA PHE A 211 -14.34 2.57 18.60
C PHE A 211 -13.01 2.96 17.91
N VAL A 212 -11.86 2.68 18.53
CA VAL A 212 -10.54 2.83 17.87
C VAL A 212 -10.23 1.64 16.94
N SER A 213 -10.91 0.51 17.09
CA SER A 213 -10.57 -0.72 16.38
C SER A 213 -10.55 -0.56 14.87
N GLY A 214 -11.44 0.26 14.28
CA GLY A 214 -11.42 0.54 12.84
C GLY A 214 -10.16 1.27 12.37
N TYR A 215 -9.65 2.20 13.19
CA TYR A 215 -8.42 2.93 12.88
C TYR A 215 -7.19 2.01 12.98
N LEU A 216 -7.10 1.21 14.05
CA LEU A 216 -6.00 0.27 14.23
C LEU A 216 -6.02 -0.86 13.18
N LEU A 217 -7.21 -1.33 12.79
CA LEU A 217 -7.35 -2.32 11.74
C LEU A 217 -6.87 -1.77 10.39
N LEU A 218 -7.25 -0.53 10.06
CA LEU A 218 -6.73 0.13 8.87
C LEU A 218 -5.20 0.19 8.90
N LEU A 219 -4.62 0.72 9.99
CA LEU A 219 -3.17 0.85 10.08
C LEU A 219 -2.44 -0.50 10.05
N LEU A 220 -3.01 -1.54 10.66
CA LEU A 220 -2.43 -2.88 10.65
C LEU A 220 -2.36 -3.46 9.24
N VAL A 221 -3.48 -3.43 8.53
CA VAL A 221 -3.59 -4.08 7.21
C VAL A 221 -2.98 -3.19 6.13
N ALA A 222 -3.34 -1.91 6.09
CA ALA A 222 -2.78 -0.96 5.12
C ALA A 222 -1.31 -0.68 5.37
N GLY A 223 -0.83 -0.68 6.63
CA GLY A 223 0.59 -0.51 6.93
C GLY A 223 1.45 -1.67 6.43
N GLN A 224 0.96 -2.91 6.57
CA GLN A 224 1.60 -4.09 5.97
C GLN A 224 1.66 -3.98 4.45
N PHE A 225 0.54 -3.66 3.79
CA PHE A 225 0.52 -3.47 2.34
C PHE A 225 1.35 -2.29 1.87
N LEU A 226 1.46 -1.22 2.67
CA LEU A 226 2.29 -0.07 2.36
C LEU A 226 3.78 -0.39 2.47
N TYR A 227 4.17 -1.17 3.49
CA TYR A 227 5.54 -1.68 3.60
C TYR A 227 5.89 -2.61 2.43
N GLU A 228 5.01 -3.57 2.11
CA GLU A 228 5.18 -4.43 0.94
C GLU A 228 5.29 -3.60 -0.35
N ALA A 229 4.40 -2.62 -0.54
CA ALA A 229 4.43 -1.74 -1.70
C ALA A 229 5.75 -0.97 -1.75
N THR A 230 6.26 -0.47 -0.63
CA THR A 230 7.54 0.25 -0.53
C THR A 230 8.69 -0.58 -1.09
N LEU A 231 8.87 -1.81 -0.61
CA LEU A 231 9.96 -2.70 -1.07
C LEU A 231 9.87 -2.98 -2.57
N ARG A 232 8.65 -3.23 -3.05
CA ARG A 232 8.42 -3.58 -4.45
C ARG A 232 8.56 -2.39 -5.37
N ILE A 233 8.16 -1.20 -4.94
CA ILE A 233 8.36 0.05 -5.68
C ILE A 233 9.86 0.30 -5.83
N GLU A 234 10.62 0.14 -4.75
CA GLU A 234 12.08 0.32 -4.77
C GLU A 234 12.73 -0.61 -5.79
N HIS A 235 12.40 -1.90 -5.74
CA HIS A 235 12.90 -2.88 -6.70
C HIS A 235 12.39 -2.62 -8.13
N LEU A 236 11.12 -2.24 -8.29
CA LEU A 236 10.53 -1.93 -9.60
C LEU A 236 11.26 -0.78 -10.27
N PHE A 237 11.47 0.34 -9.58
CA PHE A 237 12.14 1.51 -10.14
C PHE A 237 13.61 1.21 -10.49
N VAL A 238 14.33 0.46 -9.66
CA VAL A 238 15.74 0.16 -9.97
C VAL A 238 15.88 -0.88 -11.08
N THR A 239 14.98 -1.86 -11.16
CA THR A 239 15.04 -2.89 -12.21
C THR A 239 14.41 -2.48 -13.54
N LEU A 240 13.62 -1.41 -13.56
CA LEU A 240 13.09 -0.86 -14.80
C LEU A 240 14.26 -0.28 -15.60
N GLY A 241 14.50 -0.82 -16.79
CA GLY A 241 15.59 -0.42 -17.69
C GLY A 241 16.86 -1.26 -17.63
N THR A 242 17.02 -2.15 -16.63
CA THR A 242 18.16 -3.10 -16.61
C THR A 242 17.85 -4.42 -17.31
N ARG A 243 16.57 -4.69 -17.62
CA ARG A 243 16.14 -5.94 -18.26
C ARG A 243 16.36 -5.90 -19.76
N THR A 244 16.80 -7.01 -20.34
CA THR A 244 16.79 -7.20 -21.80
C THR A 244 15.35 -7.17 -22.34
N ASN A 245 15.10 -6.31 -23.34
CA ASN A 245 13.77 -5.99 -23.90
C ASN A 245 12.82 -5.24 -22.92
N ASP A 246 13.36 -4.38 -22.06
CA ASP A 246 12.52 -3.49 -21.25
C ASP A 246 12.00 -2.29 -22.06
N ILE A 247 10.99 -1.60 -21.51
CA ILE A 247 10.34 -0.43 -22.11
C ILE A 247 11.17 0.85 -22.05
N VAL A 248 12.39 0.81 -21.51
CA VAL A 248 13.26 1.99 -21.36
C VAL A 248 14.20 2.08 -22.56
N GLY A 249 14.09 3.14 -23.35
CA GLY A 249 14.92 3.37 -24.52
C GLY A 249 16.34 3.87 -24.18
N ASP A 250 16.46 4.85 -23.28
CA ASP A 250 17.74 5.40 -22.82
C ASP A 250 17.94 5.11 -21.32
N GLU A 251 18.84 4.16 -21.05
CA GLU A 251 19.15 3.70 -19.70
C GLU A 251 19.85 4.80 -18.86
N LEU A 252 20.72 5.61 -19.47
CA LEU A 252 21.43 6.68 -18.76
C LEU A 252 20.46 7.81 -18.38
N ALA A 253 19.56 8.19 -19.28
CA ALA A 253 18.50 9.15 -18.98
C ALA A 253 17.59 8.65 -17.85
N TYR A 254 17.27 7.35 -17.85
CA TYR A 254 16.46 6.73 -16.79
C TYR A 254 17.18 6.71 -15.43
N ARG A 255 18.48 6.38 -15.39
CA ARG A 255 19.29 6.44 -14.17
C ARG A 255 19.44 7.86 -13.64
N HIS A 256 19.49 8.87 -14.53
CA HIS A 256 19.45 10.27 -14.10
C HIS A 256 18.10 10.62 -13.44
N PHE A 257 16.98 10.17 -14.02
CA PHE A 257 15.66 10.29 -13.37
C PHE A 257 15.63 9.62 -11.98
N LEU A 258 16.22 8.43 -11.83
CA LEU A 258 16.33 7.75 -10.53
C LEU A 258 17.17 8.57 -9.52
N THR A 259 18.25 9.19 -9.99
CA THR A 259 19.11 10.06 -9.18
C THR A 259 18.31 11.26 -8.63
N ASP A 260 17.57 11.96 -9.49
CA ASP A 260 16.74 13.10 -9.08
C ASP A 260 15.61 12.73 -8.13
N LEU A 261 14.97 11.58 -8.37
CA LEU A 261 13.94 11.05 -7.50
C LEU A 261 14.50 10.72 -6.12
N HIS A 262 15.66 10.04 -6.08
CA HIS A 262 16.37 9.70 -4.86
C HIS A 262 16.73 10.95 -4.05
N ASP A 263 17.31 11.95 -4.70
CA ASP A 263 17.71 13.20 -4.06
C ASP A 263 16.50 13.99 -3.54
N SER A 264 15.38 13.96 -4.28
CA SER A 264 14.13 14.59 -3.85
C SER A 264 13.50 13.91 -2.64
N LEU A 265 13.58 12.57 -2.55
CA LEU A 265 13.09 11.81 -1.41
C LEU A 265 13.95 12.04 -0.15
N ARG A 266 15.24 12.31 -0.35
CA ARG A 266 16.22 12.60 0.71
C ARG A 266 16.48 14.08 0.96
N LEU A 267 15.71 14.95 0.31
CA LEU A 267 15.88 16.39 0.42
C LEU A 267 15.87 16.81 1.90
N SER A 268 16.87 17.61 2.27
CA SER A 268 17.03 18.17 3.61
C SER A 268 17.25 19.67 3.48
N VAL A 269 16.34 20.45 4.07
CA VAL A 269 16.40 21.92 4.06
C VAL A 269 16.69 22.37 5.48
N TYR A 270 17.83 23.02 5.69
CA TYR A 270 18.34 23.38 7.03
C TYR A 270 18.45 22.19 7.99
N GLY A 271 18.80 20.99 7.49
CA GLY A 271 18.90 19.76 8.28
C GLY A 271 17.55 19.09 8.59
N LEU A 272 16.43 19.66 8.13
CA LEU A 272 15.10 19.11 8.30
C LEU A 272 14.59 18.50 7.00
N SER A 273 14.12 17.26 7.08
CA SER A 273 13.44 16.60 5.96
C SER A 273 12.02 17.17 5.80
N PRO A 274 11.65 17.72 4.63
CA PRO A 274 10.32 18.26 4.40
C PRO A 274 9.19 17.26 4.66
N SER A 275 9.41 15.97 4.38
CA SER A 275 8.42 14.92 4.65
C SER A 275 8.13 14.77 6.14
N ARG A 276 9.17 14.82 6.98
CA ARG A 276 9.04 14.80 8.46
C ARG A 276 8.34 16.03 8.99
N VAL A 277 8.70 17.21 8.49
CA VAL A 277 8.03 18.47 8.86
C VAL A 277 6.56 18.41 8.48
N PHE A 278 6.23 17.97 7.27
CA PHE A 278 4.86 17.78 6.83
C PHE A 278 4.09 16.82 7.73
N GLY A 279 4.65 15.64 8.03
CA GLY A 279 4.03 14.66 8.94
C GLY A 279 3.75 15.24 10.34
N VAL A 280 4.71 15.97 10.92
CA VAL A 280 4.54 16.64 12.22
C VAL A 280 3.46 17.73 12.16
N LEU A 281 3.42 18.53 11.09
CA LEU A 281 2.40 19.58 10.94
C LEU A 281 0.99 19.00 10.80
N VAL A 282 0.83 17.91 10.03
CA VAL A 282 -0.44 17.18 9.93
C VAL A 282 -0.85 16.63 11.30
N ALA A 283 0.06 15.97 12.00
CA ALA A 283 -0.19 15.44 13.33
C ALA A 283 -0.53 16.54 14.35
N ALA A 284 0.11 17.71 14.26
CA ALA A 284 -0.17 18.85 15.11
C ALA A 284 -1.57 19.43 14.87
N GLN A 285 -2.03 19.51 13.61
CA GLN A 285 -3.41 19.90 13.31
C GLN A 285 -4.41 18.94 13.95
N PHE A 286 -4.16 17.62 13.85
CA PHE A 286 -4.98 16.62 14.53
C PHE A 286 -4.97 16.76 16.05
N ALA A 287 -3.80 17.05 16.64
CA ALA A 287 -3.69 17.27 18.08
C ALA A 287 -4.46 18.52 18.53
N ILE A 288 -4.39 19.62 17.77
CA ILE A 288 -5.15 20.85 18.06
C ILE A 288 -6.65 20.59 18.00
N ILE A 289 -7.12 19.88 16.97
CA ILE A 289 -8.53 19.47 16.82
C ILE A 289 -8.97 18.63 18.02
N TRP A 290 -8.12 17.69 18.46
CA TRP A 290 -8.38 16.88 19.65
C TRP A 290 -8.47 17.71 20.91
N LEU A 291 -7.65 18.75 21.08
CA LEU A 291 -7.70 19.62 22.26
C LEU A 291 -8.95 20.50 22.32
N ILE A 292 -9.57 20.78 21.17
CA ILE A 292 -10.81 21.58 21.09
C ILE A 292 -12.05 20.68 21.27
N GLY A 293 -12.01 19.43 20.79
CA GLY A 293 -13.11 18.47 20.89
C GLY A 293 -12.74 17.21 21.70
N ASN A 294 -13.30 16.06 21.32
CA ASN A 294 -12.95 14.75 21.89
C ASN A 294 -12.06 13.92 20.95
N GLY A 295 -11.50 14.58 19.93
CA GLY A 295 -10.71 13.93 18.89
C GLY A 295 -11.55 13.11 17.89
N PRO A 296 -10.94 12.63 16.81
CA PRO A 296 -11.62 11.93 15.72
C PRO A 296 -12.11 10.52 16.07
N GLN A 297 -11.79 10.00 17.26
CA GLN A 297 -12.34 8.76 17.80
C GLN A 297 -13.39 8.99 18.89
N GLU A 298 -13.70 10.25 19.25
CA GLU A 298 -14.56 10.59 20.40
C GLU A 298 -14.08 9.93 21.70
N LEU A 299 -12.77 10.06 21.96
CA LEU A 299 -12.07 9.47 23.09
C LEU A 299 -11.27 10.57 23.79
N ALA A 300 -11.85 11.18 24.81
CA ALA A 300 -11.30 12.36 25.43
C ALA A 300 -10.18 12.07 26.46
N TYR A 301 -9.21 11.21 26.14
CA TYR A 301 -8.10 10.85 27.05
C TYR A 301 -6.70 11.01 26.46
N GLY A 302 -5.75 11.39 27.34
CA GLY A 302 -4.42 11.85 26.95
C GLY A 302 -3.53 10.81 26.27
N LEU A 303 -3.62 9.54 26.69
CA LEU A 303 -2.85 8.47 26.04
C LEU A 303 -3.35 8.20 24.61
N GLY A 304 -4.67 8.33 24.40
CA GLY A 304 -5.29 8.29 23.07
C GLY A 304 -4.71 9.34 22.13
N LEU A 305 -4.60 10.59 22.61
CA LEU A 305 -3.99 11.68 21.85
C LEU A 305 -2.54 11.35 21.44
N VAL A 306 -1.68 10.93 22.38
CA VAL A 306 -0.26 10.67 22.11
C VAL A 306 -0.08 9.57 21.06
N VAL A 307 -0.80 8.46 21.20
CA VAL A 307 -0.71 7.33 20.27
C VAL A 307 -1.19 7.75 18.88
N ASN A 308 -2.36 8.40 18.79
CA ASN A 308 -2.93 8.83 17.50
C ASN A 308 -2.06 9.89 16.81
N THR A 309 -1.57 10.89 17.53
CA THR A 309 -0.69 11.93 16.96
C THR A 309 0.60 11.31 16.43
N THR A 310 1.19 10.35 17.14
CA THR A 310 2.40 9.64 16.69
C THR A 310 2.16 8.85 15.41
N LEU A 311 1.08 8.05 15.35
CA LEU A 311 0.75 7.25 14.17
C LEU A 311 0.37 8.13 12.97
N ASN A 312 -0.36 9.23 13.19
CA ASN A 312 -0.68 10.19 12.14
C ASN A 312 0.55 10.94 11.62
N ALA A 313 1.56 11.20 12.46
CA ALA A 313 2.81 11.79 12.00
C ALA A 313 3.51 10.85 11.01
N VAL A 314 3.61 9.56 11.34
CA VAL A 314 4.21 8.55 10.46
C VAL A 314 3.43 8.42 9.15
N LEU A 315 2.10 8.33 9.23
CA LEU A 315 1.24 8.29 8.04
C LEU A 315 1.42 9.53 7.17
N GLY A 316 1.53 10.72 7.78
CA GLY A 316 1.78 11.97 7.07
C GLY A 316 3.13 11.98 6.34
N VAL A 317 4.20 11.43 6.94
CA VAL A 317 5.50 11.26 6.26
C VAL A 317 5.36 10.37 5.03
N ALA A 318 4.73 9.19 5.19
CA ALA A 318 4.57 8.24 4.11
C ALA A 318 3.69 8.80 2.98
N ALA A 319 2.62 9.51 3.31
CA ALA A 319 1.75 10.19 2.34
C ALA A 319 2.50 11.27 1.55
N PHE A 320 3.37 12.05 2.21
CA PHE A 320 4.18 13.06 1.52
C PHE A 320 5.17 12.42 0.54
N GLN A 321 5.90 11.39 0.97
CA GLN A 321 6.83 10.67 0.09
C GLN A 321 6.11 10.01 -1.09
N PHE A 322 4.92 9.47 -0.84
CA PHE A 322 4.05 8.97 -1.90
C PHE A 322 3.68 10.06 -2.93
N LEU A 323 3.32 11.27 -2.50
CA LEU A 323 3.05 12.39 -3.41
C LEU A 323 4.27 12.78 -4.26
N VAL A 324 5.48 12.70 -3.70
CA VAL A 324 6.73 12.91 -4.46
C VAL A 324 6.85 11.88 -5.57
N VAL A 325 6.66 10.59 -5.28
CA VAL A 325 6.69 9.53 -6.29
C VAL A 325 5.60 9.72 -7.35
N VAL A 326 4.36 10.06 -6.96
CA VAL A 326 3.27 10.32 -7.93
C VAL A 326 3.65 11.43 -8.90
N ARG A 327 4.26 12.51 -8.40
CA ARG A 327 4.74 13.62 -9.23
C ARG A 327 5.81 13.17 -10.22
N TYR A 328 6.81 12.42 -9.76
CA TYR A 328 7.90 11.93 -10.62
C TYR A 328 7.40 10.90 -11.63
N PHE A 329 6.56 9.97 -11.20
CA PHE A 329 5.91 8.99 -12.07
C PHE A 329 5.07 9.64 -13.16
N ASN A 330 4.33 10.70 -12.83
CA ASN A 330 3.57 11.44 -13.84
C ASN A 330 4.45 12.14 -14.88
N ARG A 331 5.59 12.72 -14.44
CA ARG A 331 6.57 13.34 -15.35
C ARG A 331 7.20 12.30 -16.27
N LEU A 332 7.54 11.14 -15.70
CA LEU A 332 8.10 9.99 -16.41
C LEU A 332 7.14 9.49 -17.51
N LEU A 333 5.85 9.31 -17.21
CA LEU A 333 4.87 8.84 -18.19
C LEU A 333 4.57 9.85 -19.31
N ASN A 334 4.58 11.15 -18.99
CA ASN A 334 4.25 12.18 -19.97
C ASN A 334 5.46 12.67 -20.77
N ALA A 335 6.69 12.21 -20.45
CA ALA A 335 7.94 12.65 -21.10
C ALA A 335 8.03 14.19 -21.24
N ASN A 336 7.59 14.91 -20.20
CA ASN A 336 7.48 16.36 -20.23
C ASN A 336 8.65 17.03 -19.50
N GLY A 337 9.15 18.13 -20.08
CA GLY A 337 10.15 18.99 -19.44
C GLY A 337 11.54 18.37 -19.44
N GLU A 338 12.09 18.14 -18.25
CA GLU A 338 13.48 17.71 -18.03
C GLU A 338 13.74 16.22 -18.32
N TYR A 339 12.68 15.40 -18.32
CA TYR A 339 12.74 13.95 -18.54
C TYR A 339 12.14 13.52 -19.88
N SER A 340 12.13 14.41 -20.89
CA SER A 340 11.74 14.07 -22.26
C SER A 340 12.62 12.98 -22.87
N ASP A 341 13.86 12.92 -22.41
CA ASP A 341 14.91 12.04 -22.93
C ASP A 341 14.74 10.60 -22.40
N VAL A 342 13.93 10.42 -21.35
CA VAL A 342 13.54 9.11 -20.83
C VAL A 342 12.43 8.53 -21.71
N ASP A 343 12.82 7.84 -22.79
CA ASP A 343 11.87 7.24 -23.72
C ASP A 343 11.29 5.92 -23.16
N LEU A 344 10.19 6.02 -22.42
CA LEU A 344 9.37 4.86 -22.08
C LEU A 344 8.53 4.47 -23.29
N THR A 345 8.81 3.34 -23.92
CA THR A 345 8.14 2.89 -25.14
C THR A 345 7.12 1.80 -24.86
N TYR A 346 5.94 1.92 -25.48
CA TYR A 346 4.95 0.85 -25.50
C TYR A 346 5.31 -0.16 -26.58
N GLU A 347 5.43 -1.43 -26.19
CA GLU A 347 5.75 -2.56 -27.08
C GLU A 347 4.52 -3.48 -27.24
N PRO A 348 3.76 -3.41 -28.36
CA PRO A 348 2.47 -4.09 -28.50
C PRO A 348 2.46 -5.59 -28.22
N PHE A 349 3.55 -6.28 -28.54
CA PHE A 349 3.71 -7.73 -28.40
C PHE A 349 4.74 -8.10 -27.32
N HIS A 350 4.97 -7.21 -26.35
CA HIS A 350 5.90 -7.48 -25.25
C HIS A 350 5.56 -8.78 -24.50
N VAL A 351 6.58 -9.44 -23.96
CA VAL A 351 6.48 -10.76 -23.30
C VAL A 351 5.49 -10.76 -22.11
N ASP A 352 5.26 -9.60 -21.52
CA ASP A 352 4.35 -9.43 -20.38
C ASP A 352 2.86 -9.53 -20.75
N GLY A 353 2.51 -9.40 -22.05
CA GLY A 353 1.15 -9.37 -22.57
C GLY A 353 0.38 -8.06 -22.34
N TYR A 354 1.05 -6.99 -21.87
CA TYR A 354 0.43 -5.69 -21.53
C TYR A 354 1.28 -4.51 -22.00
N GLY A 355 2.03 -4.66 -23.08
CA GLY A 355 2.76 -3.54 -23.67
C GLY A 355 4.07 -3.18 -22.98
N GLY A 356 4.53 -4.02 -22.04
CA GLY A 356 5.61 -3.72 -21.09
C GLY A 356 5.19 -2.93 -19.85
N PHE A 357 3.90 -2.57 -19.74
CA PHE A 357 3.37 -1.78 -18.62
C PHE A 357 2.77 -2.64 -17.48
N ARG A 358 2.86 -3.97 -17.55
CA ARG A 358 2.23 -4.86 -16.56
C ARG A 358 2.68 -4.58 -15.13
N ASP A 359 3.99 -4.41 -14.92
CA ASP A 359 4.55 -4.24 -13.58
C ASP A 359 4.13 -2.89 -12.97
N LEU A 360 4.08 -1.82 -13.78
CA LEU A 360 3.54 -0.51 -13.41
C LEU A 360 2.04 -0.59 -13.09
N GLY A 361 1.29 -1.36 -13.88
CA GLY A 361 -0.11 -1.64 -13.61
C GLY A 361 -0.31 -2.35 -12.27
N ARG A 362 0.43 -3.43 -12.02
CA ARG A 362 0.31 -4.19 -10.76
C ARG A 362 0.69 -3.34 -9.54
N PHE A 363 1.70 -2.48 -9.65
CA PHE A 363 1.97 -1.46 -8.63
C PHE A 363 0.72 -0.63 -8.35
N ALA A 364 0.06 -0.18 -9.42
CA ALA A 364 -1.08 0.69 -9.27
C ALA A 364 -2.33 0.01 -8.67
N ILE A 365 -2.54 -1.29 -8.93
CA ILE A 365 -3.57 -2.09 -8.23
C ILE A 365 -3.32 -2.12 -6.72
N ARG A 366 -2.08 -2.31 -6.27
CA ARG A 366 -1.78 -2.40 -4.83
C ARG A 366 -2.09 -1.11 -4.10
N ILE A 367 -1.72 0.03 -4.70
CA ILE A 367 -2.11 1.34 -4.17
C ILE A 367 -3.64 1.47 -4.14
N ASN A 368 -4.34 1.01 -5.18
CA ASN A 368 -5.81 1.02 -5.17
C ASN A 368 -6.39 0.18 -4.04
N VAL A 369 -5.81 -0.98 -3.69
CA VAL A 369 -6.26 -1.78 -2.55
C VAL A 369 -6.07 -1.00 -1.24
N ILE A 370 -4.92 -0.34 -1.05
CA ILE A 370 -4.65 0.53 0.11
C ILE A 370 -5.68 1.67 0.17
N LEU A 371 -5.93 2.33 -0.96
CA LEU A 371 -6.96 3.37 -1.05
C LEU A 371 -8.34 2.81 -0.73
N THR A 372 -8.66 1.59 -1.19
CA THR A 372 -9.95 0.95 -0.88
C THR A 372 -10.16 0.76 0.60
N MET A 373 -9.15 0.24 1.30
CA MET A 373 -9.23 0.08 2.76
C MET A 373 -9.33 1.44 3.47
N ALA A 374 -8.60 2.46 2.99
CA ALA A 374 -8.71 3.81 3.52
C ALA A 374 -10.13 4.37 3.32
N GLY A 375 -10.74 4.15 2.16
CA GLY A 375 -12.12 4.52 1.86
C GLY A 375 -13.12 3.84 2.80
N LEU A 376 -13.00 2.52 3.02
CA LEU A 376 -13.84 1.78 3.96
C LEU A 376 -13.67 2.28 5.40
N TYR A 377 -12.46 2.59 5.83
CA TYR A 377 -12.24 3.21 7.14
C TYR A 377 -12.87 4.60 7.24
N LEU A 378 -12.84 5.41 6.19
CA LEU A 378 -13.48 6.73 6.19
C LEU A 378 -15.00 6.62 6.29
N VAL A 379 -15.60 5.60 5.67
CA VAL A 379 -17.03 5.26 5.86
C VAL A 379 -17.29 4.90 7.32
N TYR A 380 -16.51 3.97 7.89
CA TYR A 380 -16.61 3.61 9.32
C TYR A 380 -16.46 4.86 10.21
N ARG A 381 -15.45 5.69 9.96
CA ARG A 381 -15.16 6.89 10.73
C ARG A 381 -16.28 7.92 10.63
N LEU A 382 -16.83 8.18 9.44
CA LEU A 382 -17.90 9.15 9.26
C LEU A 382 -19.19 8.69 9.95
N TYR A 383 -19.59 7.45 9.74
CA TYR A 383 -20.90 6.96 10.17
C TYR A 383 -20.92 6.39 11.58
N VAL A 384 -19.92 5.60 11.96
CA VAL A 384 -19.86 4.94 13.28
C VAL A 384 -19.33 5.91 14.32
N VAL A 385 -18.23 6.60 14.02
CA VAL A 385 -17.60 7.49 14.99
C VAL A 385 -18.19 8.91 14.90
N GLY A 386 -18.26 9.46 13.69
CA GLY A 386 -18.78 10.81 13.44
C GLY A 386 -20.24 10.95 13.83
N GLY A 387 -21.07 9.92 13.62
CA GLY A 387 -22.47 9.91 14.05
C GLY A 387 -22.65 10.04 15.56
N ARG A 388 -21.72 9.51 16.37
CA ARG A 388 -21.76 9.64 17.84
C ARG A 388 -21.50 11.07 18.31
N ALA A 389 -20.80 11.87 17.50
CA ALA A 389 -20.50 13.26 17.79
C ALA A 389 -21.63 14.24 17.38
N ILE A 390 -22.69 13.76 16.73
CA ILE A 390 -23.82 14.58 16.29
C ILE A 390 -24.97 14.43 17.31
N PRO A 391 -25.61 15.53 17.75
CA PRO A 391 -26.85 15.47 18.54
C PRO A 391 -28.01 14.82 17.77
N PRO A 392 -29.04 14.29 18.45
CA PRO A 392 -30.22 13.71 17.79
C PRO A 392 -30.95 14.66 16.83
N GLU A 393 -30.84 15.96 17.06
CA GLU A 393 -31.46 17.00 16.22
C GLU A 393 -30.59 17.37 14.99
N GLY A 394 -29.46 16.68 14.80
CA GLY A 394 -28.59 16.79 13.63
C GLY A 394 -27.43 17.77 13.77
N VAL A 395 -26.62 17.91 12.70
CA VAL A 395 -25.38 18.71 12.70
C VAL A 395 -25.62 20.19 13.02
N MET A 396 -26.79 20.72 12.64
CA MET A 396 -27.16 22.11 12.92
C MET A 396 -27.48 22.37 14.40
N ALA A 397 -27.69 21.31 15.19
CA ALA A 397 -27.99 21.40 16.62
C ALA A 397 -26.75 21.31 17.53
N ILE A 398 -25.55 21.16 16.95
CA ILE A 398 -24.27 21.23 17.69
C ILE A 398 -24.11 22.58 18.44
N GLY A 399 -24.82 23.63 17.99
CA GLY A 399 -25.06 24.85 18.76
C GLY A 399 -23.96 25.90 18.70
N ASP A 400 -22.69 25.51 18.51
CA ASP A 400 -21.55 26.42 18.36
C ASP A 400 -20.85 26.28 16.98
N PRO A 401 -20.67 27.37 16.21
CA PRO A 401 -20.05 27.32 14.89
C PRO A 401 -18.64 26.71 14.88
N LEU A 402 -17.84 26.90 15.94
CA LEU A 402 -16.49 26.35 16.03
C LEU A 402 -16.54 24.83 16.18
N THR A 403 -17.38 24.30 17.08
CA THR A 403 -17.56 22.85 17.24
C THR A 403 -18.18 22.18 16.00
N THR A 404 -19.12 22.84 15.31
CA THR A 404 -19.61 22.36 13.99
C THR A 404 -18.48 22.32 12.96
N ALA A 405 -17.62 23.34 12.91
CA ALA A 405 -16.47 23.36 12.01
C ALA A 405 -15.45 22.27 12.35
N VAL A 406 -15.18 22.05 13.64
CA VAL A 406 -14.32 20.96 14.12
C VAL A 406 -14.87 19.60 13.69
N TRP A 407 -16.18 19.38 13.80
CA TRP A 407 -16.82 18.15 13.33
C TRP A 407 -16.67 17.98 11.80
N LEU A 408 -16.99 19.02 11.02
CA LEU A 408 -16.84 18.99 9.57
C LEU A 408 -15.40 18.70 9.14
N ILE A 409 -14.42 19.38 9.74
CA ILE A 409 -13.00 19.19 9.44
C ILE A 409 -12.54 17.79 9.89
N SER A 410 -13.09 17.24 10.98
CA SER A 410 -12.69 15.94 11.53
C SER A 410 -13.28 14.75 10.79
N PHE A 411 -14.48 14.87 10.23
CA PHE A 411 -15.19 13.74 9.63
C PHE A 411 -15.42 13.88 8.12
N VAL A 412 -15.75 15.08 7.64
CA VAL A 412 -15.96 15.35 6.20
C VAL A 412 -14.64 15.71 5.51
N GLY A 413 -13.78 16.49 6.17
CA GLY A 413 -12.47 16.90 5.63
C GLY A 413 -11.62 15.72 5.11
N PRO A 414 -11.44 14.62 5.87
CA PRO A 414 -10.71 13.45 5.41
C PRO A 414 -11.36 12.75 4.21
N VAL A 415 -12.69 12.75 4.10
CA VAL A 415 -13.41 12.19 2.95
C VAL A 415 -13.13 13.00 1.69
N VAL A 416 -13.19 14.33 1.79
CA VAL A 416 -12.85 15.24 0.67
C VAL A 416 -11.37 15.08 0.29
N GLY A 417 -10.48 15.07 1.29
CA GLY A 417 -9.04 14.87 1.07
C GLY A 417 -8.74 13.53 0.39
N TYR A 418 -9.41 12.46 0.81
CA TYR A 418 -9.33 11.15 0.18
C TYR A 418 -9.86 11.17 -1.27
N ALA A 419 -11.02 11.76 -1.52
CA ALA A 419 -11.58 11.83 -2.88
C ALA A 419 -10.66 12.59 -3.84
N LEU A 420 -10.07 13.70 -3.38
CA LEU A 420 -9.08 14.46 -4.16
C LEU A 420 -7.80 13.66 -4.37
N GLY A 421 -7.27 13.02 -3.32
CA GLY A 421 -6.04 12.22 -3.39
C GLY A 421 -6.19 10.98 -4.29
N ALA A 422 -7.26 10.22 -4.10
CA ALA A 422 -7.59 9.04 -4.91
C ALA A 422 -7.90 9.42 -6.36
N GLY A 423 -8.60 10.55 -6.58
CA GLY A 423 -8.87 11.09 -7.91
C GLY A 423 -7.60 11.53 -8.62
N ALA A 424 -6.72 12.29 -7.94
CA ALA A 424 -5.42 12.69 -8.46
C ALA A 424 -4.54 11.47 -8.77
N TRP A 425 -4.52 10.49 -7.87
CA TRP A 425 -3.83 9.21 -8.10
C TRP A 425 -4.35 8.50 -9.35
N GLY A 426 -5.66 8.25 -9.44
CA GLY A 426 -6.26 7.57 -10.60
C GLY A 426 -6.00 8.28 -11.93
N TYR A 427 -6.01 9.63 -11.91
CA TYR A 427 -5.70 10.44 -13.08
C TYR A 427 -4.21 10.39 -13.45
N TYR A 428 -3.31 10.64 -12.49
CA TYR A 428 -1.88 10.76 -12.77
C TYR A 428 -1.16 9.42 -12.94
N SER A 429 -1.79 8.30 -12.53
CA SER A 429 -1.27 6.94 -12.71
C SER A 429 -1.96 6.20 -13.85
N PHE A 430 -3.11 5.57 -13.60
CA PHE A 430 -3.83 4.70 -14.53
C PHE A 430 -4.25 5.42 -15.82
N TRP A 431 -4.87 6.60 -15.69
CA TRP A 431 -5.31 7.34 -16.87
C TRP A 431 -4.14 7.82 -17.71
N SER A 432 -3.06 8.30 -17.06
CA SER A 432 -1.84 8.69 -17.75
C SER A 432 -1.16 7.51 -18.47
N MET A 433 -1.09 6.33 -17.84
CA MET A 433 -0.57 5.11 -18.48
C MET A 433 -1.42 4.70 -19.68
N HIS A 434 -2.74 4.61 -19.50
CA HIS A 434 -3.67 4.28 -20.57
C HIS A 434 -3.56 5.26 -21.75
N ALA A 435 -3.57 6.56 -21.47
CA ALA A 435 -3.45 7.60 -22.49
C ALA A 435 -2.12 7.50 -23.26
N LYS A 436 -1.03 7.14 -22.58
CA LYS A 436 0.27 6.88 -23.21
C LYS A 436 0.22 5.64 -24.11
N MET A 437 -0.22 4.49 -23.59
CA MET A 437 -0.33 3.24 -24.35
C MET A 437 -1.21 3.42 -25.60
N VAL A 438 -2.34 4.11 -25.48
CA VAL A 438 -3.21 4.45 -26.60
C VAL A 438 -2.49 5.34 -27.62
N ARG A 439 -1.82 6.42 -27.16
CA ARG A 439 -1.09 7.35 -28.04
C ARG A 439 0.02 6.63 -28.82
N ASP A 440 0.79 5.79 -28.14
CA ASP A 440 1.91 5.06 -28.73
C ASP A 440 1.41 3.97 -29.68
N LYS A 441 0.34 3.25 -29.32
CA LYS A 441 -0.36 2.34 -30.23
C LYS A 441 -0.81 3.03 -31.52
N HIS A 442 -1.42 4.22 -31.43
CA HIS A 442 -1.83 4.99 -32.62
C HIS A 442 -0.65 5.50 -33.43
N ARG A 443 0.49 5.82 -32.80
CA ARG A 443 1.73 6.20 -33.48
C ARG A 443 2.32 5.03 -34.26
N ILE A 444 2.42 3.86 -33.62
CA ILE A 444 2.89 2.61 -34.24
C ILE A 444 1.95 2.22 -35.38
N ALA A 445 0.63 2.17 -35.12
CA ALA A 445 -0.36 1.84 -36.13
C ALA A 445 -0.24 2.75 -37.36
N ARG A 446 -0.13 4.08 -37.20
CA ARG A 446 0.07 5.02 -38.31
C ARG A 446 1.36 4.79 -39.09
N LYS A 447 2.46 4.37 -38.44
CA LYS A 447 3.72 4.02 -39.12
C LYS A 447 3.52 2.90 -40.14
N TYR A 448 2.63 1.95 -39.85
CA TYR A 448 2.33 0.80 -40.69
C TYR A 448 1.07 0.97 -41.57
N GLN A 449 0.27 2.04 -41.38
CA GLN A 449 -1.02 2.25 -42.07
C GLN A 449 -0.94 2.89 -43.47
N GLY A 450 0.21 2.89 -44.14
CA GLY A 450 0.39 3.65 -45.40
C GLY A 450 1.42 3.10 -46.40
N THR A 451 2.02 1.95 -46.15
CA THR A 451 3.08 1.37 -47.01
C THR A 451 2.62 0.29 -47.98
N ALA A 452 1.41 -0.28 -47.79
CA ALA A 452 0.79 -1.36 -48.56
C ALA A 452 1.57 -2.00 -49.76
N ARG A 453 2.46 -2.94 -49.43
CA ARG A 453 2.81 -4.13 -50.23
C ARG A 453 3.18 -5.31 -49.31
N GLU A 454 2.30 -6.33 -49.37
CA GLU A 454 2.38 -7.65 -48.72
C GLU A 454 2.54 -7.65 -47.18
N VAL A 455 1.42 -7.95 -46.51
CA VAL A 455 1.36 -8.36 -45.11
C VAL A 455 2.06 -9.72 -44.98
N ASP A 456 2.87 -9.92 -43.95
CA ASP A 456 3.44 -11.24 -43.62
C ASP A 456 2.34 -12.15 -43.05
N ILE A 457 1.56 -12.77 -43.93
CA ILE A 457 0.44 -13.65 -43.58
C ILE A 457 0.94 -14.97 -42.99
N ASP A 458 2.21 -15.31 -43.21
CA ASP A 458 2.80 -16.59 -42.81
C ASP A 458 3.30 -16.58 -41.34
N ARG A 459 3.35 -15.40 -40.69
CA ARG A 459 3.78 -15.25 -39.29
C ARG A 459 2.76 -14.47 -38.46
N THR A 460 2.01 -15.18 -37.62
CA THR A 460 1.20 -14.55 -36.56
C THR A 460 2.10 -13.98 -35.46
N PRO A 461 1.87 -12.74 -35.00
CA PRO A 461 2.66 -12.13 -33.92
C PRO A 461 2.46 -12.90 -32.61
N ALA A 462 3.56 -13.23 -31.94
CA ALA A 462 3.57 -13.90 -30.64
C ALA A 462 4.12 -12.99 -29.54
N ALA A 463 3.81 -13.32 -28.29
CA ALA A 463 4.37 -12.63 -27.14
C ALA A 463 5.90 -12.75 -27.13
N GLY A 464 6.59 -11.61 -27.02
CA GLY A 464 8.04 -11.48 -27.10
C GLY A 464 8.59 -11.12 -28.48
N ASP A 465 7.74 -11.06 -29.52
CA ASP A 465 8.17 -10.53 -30.82
C ASP A 465 8.42 -9.02 -30.74
N ARG A 466 9.64 -8.57 -31.05
CA ARG A 466 9.91 -7.14 -31.20
C ARG A 466 9.16 -6.61 -32.41
N ILE A 467 8.61 -5.41 -32.31
CA ILE A 467 7.91 -4.78 -33.45
C ILE A 467 8.84 -4.59 -34.66
N ASP A 468 10.14 -4.42 -34.40
CA ASP A 468 11.18 -4.30 -35.42
C ASP A 468 11.55 -5.66 -36.06
N SER A 469 11.17 -6.80 -35.45
CA SER A 469 11.36 -8.12 -36.08
C SER A 469 10.48 -8.32 -37.32
N PHE A 470 9.50 -7.43 -37.51
CA PHE A 470 8.68 -7.33 -38.71
C PHE A 470 9.23 -6.29 -39.70
N GLU A 471 10.48 -5.81 -39.56
CA GLU A 471 11.10 -4.84 -40.49
C GLU A 471 11.26 -5.38 -41.93
N ASN A 472 11.39 -6.69 -42.08
CA ASN A 472 11.47 -7.36 -43.39
C ASN A 472 10.09 -7.55 -44.04
N SER A 473 9.01 -7.20 -43.34
CA SER A 473 7.65 -7.11 -43.83
C SER A 473 7.09 -5.71 -43.55
N GLU A 474 5.88 -5.39 -43.98
CA GLU A 474 5.27 -4.10 -43.64
C GLU A 474 4.61 -4.08 -42.24
N GLY A 475 5.05 -4.98 -41.35
CA GLY A 475 4.55 -5.10 -40.00
C GLY A 475 3.65 -6.32 -39.77
N PRO A 476 3.26 -6.55 -38.50
CA PRO A 476 2.35 -7.61 -38.11
C PRO A 476 0.91 -7.36 -38.62
N GLU A 477 0.09 -8.41 -38.70
CA GLU A 477 -1.29 -8.31 -39.19
C GLU A 477 -2.04 -7.14 -38.50
N TRP A 478 -2.65 -6.25 -39.30
CA TRP A 478 -3.33 -5.05 -38.79
C TRP A 478 -4.37 -5.34 -37.70
N ALA A 479 -5.07 -6.48 -37.81
CA ALA A 479 -6.00 -6.96 -36.80
C ALA A 479 -5.31 -7.20 -35.43
N ALA A 480 -4.12 -7.83 -35.43
CA ALA A 480 -3.34 -8.06 -34.21
C ALA A 480 -2.87 -6.74 -33.56
N LEU A 481 -2.50 -5.74 -34.36
CA LEU A 481 -2.19 -4.39 -33.85
C LEU A 481 -3.43 -3.69 -33.29
N GLN A 482 -4.60 -3.86 -33.90
CA GLN A 482 -5.85 -3.31 -33.36
C GLN A 482 -6.28 -3.97 -32.04
N ASP A 483 -5.99 -5.25 -31.86
CA ASP A 483 -6.33 -6.01 -30.66
C ASP A 483 -5.29 -5.89 -29.53
N ALA A 484 -4.13 -5.30 -29.81
CA ALA A 484 -3.07 -5.10 -28.82
C ALA A 484 -3.54 -4.32 -27.57
N PRO A 485 -3.05 -4.68 -26.37
CA PRO A 485 -3.55 -4.18 -25.09
C PRO A 485 -3.33 -2.67 -24.92
N THR A 486 -4.39 -1.94 -24.59
CA THR A 486 -4.31 -0.48 -24.31
C THR A 486 -4.36 -0.15 -22.83
N TRP A 487 -4.47 -1.16 -21.98
CA TRP A 487 -4.53 -1.02 -20.53
C TRP A 487 -3.36 -1.78 -19.92
N PRO A 488 -2.75 -1.26 -18.85
CA PRO A 488 -1.62 -1.91 -18.19
C PRO A 488 -2.05 -3.22 -17.48
N LEU A 489 -3.36 -3.45 -17.33
CA LEU A 489 -3.99 -4.57 -16.63
C LEU A 489 -5.41 -4.83 -17.16
N GLU A 490 -6.02 -5.94 -16.75
CA GLU A 490 -7.42 -6.26 -17.01
C GLU A 490 -8.41 -5.21 -16.46
N VAL A 491 -9.29 -4.72 -17.33
CA VAL A 491 -10.30 -3.68 -17.02
C VAL A 491 -11.29 -4.12 -15.94
N ASN A 492 -11.64 -5.41 -15.91
CA ASN A 492 -12.58 -5.95 -14.92
C ASN A 492 -12.07 -5.84 -13.48
N LYS A 493 -10.74 -5.96 -13.27
CA LYS A 493 -10.11 -5.76 -11.96
C LYS A 493 -10.15 -4.30 -11.51
N MET A 494 -10.13 -3.35 -12.45
CA MET A 494 -10.23 -1.92 -12.13
C MET A 494 -11.66 -1.51 -11.77
N ALA A 495 -12.66 -2.02 -12.49
CA ALA A 495 -14.07 -1.70 -12.24
C ALA A 495 -14.57 -2.20 -10.88
N SER A 496 -14.11 -3.37 -10.42
CA SER A 496 -14.46 -3.91 -9.09
C SER A 496 -13.86 -3.10 -7.93
N LEU A 497 -12.64 -2.57 -8.10
CA LEU A 497 -12.00 -1.72 -7.10
C LEU A 497 -12.69 -0.36 -6.97
N LEU A 498 -13.10 0.24 -8.09
CA LEU A 498 -13.86 1.50 -8.08
C LEU A 498 -15.26 1.32 -7.47
N SER A 499 -15.97 0.25 -7.81
CA SER A 499 -17.29 -0.01 -7.25
C SER A 499 -17.25 -0.27 -5.75
N SER A 500 -16.25 -1.02 -5.26
CA SER A 500 -16.08 -1.30 -3.83
C SER A 500 -15.90 -0.05 -2.95
N ASN A 501 -15.43 1.06 -3.52
CA ASN A 501 -15.24 2.33 -2.82
C ASN A 501 -16.44 3.26 -2.88
N VAL A 502 -17.04 3.37 -4.06
CA VAL A 502 -18.09 4.37 -4.32
C VAL A 502 -19.41 3.93 -3.71
N PHE A 503 -19.76 2.64 -3.75
CA PHE A 503 -21.04 2.16 -3.23
C PHE A 503 -21.20 2.39 -1.71
N PRO A 504 -20.23 2.03 -0.85
CA PRO A 504 -20.36 2.25 0.60
C PRO A 504 -20.35 3.73 1.01
N LEU A 505 -19.72 4.61 0.21
CA LEU A 505 -19.74 6.05 0.45
C LEU A 505 -21.11 6.68 0.13
N LEU A 506 -21.79 6.20 -0.92
CA LEU A 506 -23.07 6.76 -1.39
C LEU A 506 -24.30 6.17 -0.70
N PHE A 507 -24.25 4.90 -0.27
CA PHE A 507 -25.41 4.20 0.28
C PHE A 507 -25.98 4.81 1.59
N PRO A 508 -25.18 5.38 2.51
CA PRO A 508 -25.71 5.91 3.77
C PRO A 508 -25.90 7.44 3.78
N VAL A 509 -25.49 8.18 2.74
CA VAL A 509 -25.71 9.64 2.63
C VAL A 509 -27.21 9.97 2.69
N SER A 510 -28.09 9.03 2.31
CA SER A 510 -29.54 9.21 2.39
C SER A 510 -30.15 9.05 3.79
N ASN A 511 -29.43 8.47 4.76
CA ASN A 511 -29.98 8.17 6.10
C ASN A 511 -29.35 8.99 7.24
N VAL A 512 -28.28 9.74 6.97
CA VAL A 512 -27.62 10.62 7.97
C VAL A 512 -27.86 12.10 7.69
N LEU A 513 -28.24 12.45 6.45
CA LEU A 513 -28.66 13.82 6.09
C LEU A 513 -30.18 14.02 6.11
N PHE A 514 -30.95 12.95 6.31
CA PHE A 514 -32.42 12.94 6.44
C PHE A 514 -32.79 12.05 7.62
#